data_AF-A0A4Q3HQ65-F1
#
_entry.id   AF-A0A4Q3HQ65-F1
#
_cell.length_a   1.000
_cell.length_b   1.000
_cell.length_c   1.000
_cell.angle_alpha   90.00
_cell.angle_beta   90.00
_cell.angle_gamma   90.00
#
_symmetry.space_group_name_H-M   'P 1'
#
loop_
_entity.id
_entity.type
_entity.pdbx_description
1 polymer ?
#
loop_
_entity_poly.entity_id
_entity_poly.type
_entity_poly.pdbx_seq_one_letter_code
_entity_poly.pdbx_strand_id
1 'polypeptide(L)'
;MDRPVVPDSDARGRAVSGLKSMRAWQRMLSGRRLDLLDPSPLDVEIADIAHGLARVARWNGQTKGDHAFSVAQHSLIVEQIFSRTNPDASSEAMAMALLHDAPEYVIGDMISPFKSVVGGGYKAVELRLEAAIHIRFGLPPHPTKELKVMIKKADTVAAFFEATELAGFSVTEAQ
;
A
#
# COMPACT_ATOMS: atom_id res chain seq x y z
N MET A 1 8.41 39.42 49.44
CA MET A 1 8.08 40.10 48.17
C MET A 1 8.54 39.19 47.05
N ASP A 2 7.70 38.22 46.67
CA ASP A 2 8.02 37.29 45.58
C ASP A 2 7.72 37.96 44.23
N ARG A 3 8.70 37.93 43.33
CA ARG A 3 8.54 38.43 41.96
C ARG A 3 7.78 37.38 41.13
N PRO A 4 6.86 37.79 40.26
CA PRO A 4 6.17 36.84 39.40
C PRO A 4 7.13 36.32 38.32
N VAL A 5 7.18 35.00 38.18
CA VAL A 5 7.84 34.31 37.06
C VAL A 5 6.99 34.52 35.81
N VAL A 6 7.54 35.21 34.82
CA VAL A 6 6.93 35.36 33.49
C VAL A 6 7.12 34.04 32.74
N PRO A 7 6.08 33.42 32.17
CA PRO A 7 6.25 32.20 31.40
C PRO A 7 6.90 32.53 30.06
N ASP A 8 7.99 31.83 29.77
CA ASP A 8 8.75 31.89 28.53
C ASP A 8 7.83 31.56 27.34
N SER A 9 7.65 32.53 26.44
CA SER A 9 6.72 32.47 25.30
C SER A 9 7.28 31.66 24.12
N ASP A 10 8.46 31.04 24.25
CA ASP A 10 9.21 30.47 23.13
C ASP A 10 9.08 28.93 22.98
N ALA A 11 8.25 28.28 23.81
CA ALA A 11 8.08 26.82 23.79
C ALA A 11 7.33 26.28 22.54
N ARG A 12 6.68 27.14 21.74
CA ARG A 12 5.87 26.72 20.58
C ARG A 12 6.67 26.59 19.27
N GLY A 13 7.88 27.15 19.20
CA GLY A 13 8.69 27.15 17.97
C GLY A 13 9.62 25.94 17.78
N ARG A 14 9.92 25.19 18.83
CA ARG A 14 10.94 24.11 18.79
C ARG A 14 10.42 22.73 18.40
N ALA A 15 9.12 22.49 18.41
CA ALA A 15 8.56 21.15 18.14
C ALA A 15 8.56 20.76 16.65
N VAL A 16 8.63 21.74 15.73
CA VAL A 16 8.46 21.49 14.28
C VAL A 16 9.77 21.10 13.58
N SER A 17 10.93 21.37 14.17
CA SER A 17 12.25 21.08 13.54
C SER A 17 12.80 19.68 13.80
N GLY A 18 12.21 18.91 14.74
CA GLY A 18 12.71 17.59 15.16
C GLY A 18 12.33 16.41 14.25
N LEU A 19 11.25 16.54 13.47
CA LEU A 19 10.77 15.47 12.56
C LEU A 19 11.69 15.22 11.36
N LYS A 20 12.54 16.19 11.00
CA LYS A 20 13.46 16.10 9.86
C LYS A 20 14.60 15.08 10.05
N SER A 21 14.76 14.54 11.26
CA SER A 21 15.85 13.60 11.60
C SER A 21 15.41 12.14 11.77
N MET A 22 14.11 11.85 11.74
CA MET A 22 13.64 10.47 11.72
C MET A 22 13.89 9.89 10.33
N ARG A 23 14.41 8.66 10.30
CA ARG A 23 14.54 7.87 9.06
C ARG A 23 13.15 7.70 8.45
N ALA A 24 12.80 8.57 7.54
CA ALA A 24 11.53 8.55 6.82
C ALA A 24 11.71 7.93 5.43
N TRP A 25 12.72 7.08 5.20
CA TRP A 25 12.98 6.50 3.88
C TRP A 25 13.36 5.02 3.94
N GLN A 26 12.92 4.26 2.94
CA GLN A 26 13.30 2.87 2.71
C GLN A 26 14.44 2.80 1.67
N ARG A 27 15.49 2.02 1.95
CA ARG A 27 16.55 1.69 0.98
C ARG A 27 16.08 0.52 0.13
N MET A 28 16.28 0.61 -1.18
CA MET A 28 16.06 -0.51 -2.09
C MET A 28 17.39 -1.20 -2.43
N LEU A 29 17.33 -2.48 -2.82
CA LEU A 29 18.52 -3.25 -3.23
C LEU A 29 19.18 -2.69 -4.49
N SER A 30 18.41 -2.02 -5.35
CA SER A 30 18.90 -1.24 -6.49
C SER A 30 19.84 -0.09 -6.11
N GLY A 31 19.90 0.27 -4.82
CA GLY A 31 20.63 1.43 -4.32
C GLY A 31 19.78 2.70 -4.26
N ARG A 32 18.53 2.69 -4.74
CA ARG A 32 17.59 3.81 -4.60
C ARG A 32 17.08 3.98 -3.17
N ARG A 33 16.43 5.12 -2.90
CA ARG A 33 15.74 5.41 -1.64
C ARG A 33 14.39 6.02 -1.95
N LEU A 34 13.35 5.61 -1.23
CA LEU A 34 12.04 6.24 -1.31
C LEU A 34 11.71 6.88 0.04
N ASP A 35 11.34 8.16 0.03
CA ASP A 35 10.77 8.83 1.21
C ASP A 35 9.33 8.34 1.43
N LEU A 36 9.03 7.92 2.66
CA LEU A 36 7.75 7.34 3.08
C LEU A 36 6.68 8.42 3.27
N LEU A 37 7.09 9.65 3.61
CA LEU A 37 6.18 10.75 3.88
C LEU A 37 5.95 11.61 2.65
N ASP A 38 6.95 11.73 1.77
CA ASP A 38 6.89 12.49 0.53
C ASP A 38 7.52 11.73 -0.66
N PRO A 39 6.91 10.61 -1.10
CA PRO A 39 7.48 9.75 -2.13
C PRO A 39 7.57 10.46 -3.48
N SER A 40 8.78 10.49 -4.05
CA SER A 40 9.02 10.98 -5.41
C SER A 40 8.71 9.89 -6.44
N PRO A 41 7.94 10.18 -7.51
CA PRO A 41 7.74 9.24 -8.61
C PRO A 41 9.07 8.77 -9.22
N LEU A 42 10.07 9.67 -9.29
CA LEU A 42 11.38 9.37 -9.89
C LEU A 42 12.18 8.34 -9.10
N ASP A 43 11.80 8.05 -7.85
CA ASP A 43 12.43 7.06 -6.99
C ASP A 43 11.77 5.68 -7.01
N VAL A 44 10.67 5.54 -7.76
CA VAL A 44 9.95 4.28 -7.95
C VAL A 44 10.51 3.52 -9.15
N GLU A 45 10.76 2.22 -8.97
CA GLU A 45 11.18 1.32 -10.04
C GLU A 45 10.43 -0.01 -9.94
N ILE A 46 10.00 -0.55 -11.07
CA ILE A 46 9.20 -1.79 -11.09
C ILE A 46 9.98 -2.99 -10.54
N ALA A 47 11.30 -3.01 -10.70
CA ALA A 47 12.16 -4.06 -10.15
C ALA A 47 12.16 -4.06 -8.61
N ASP A 48 12.13 -2.88 -7.99
CA ASP A 48 12.10 -2.74 -6.54
C ASP A 48 10.72 -3.13 -5.98
N ILE A 49 9.64 -2.72 -6.67
CA ILE A 49 8.27 -3.15 -6.34
C ILE A 49 8.16 -4.67 -6.42
N ALA A 50 8.50 -5.26 -7.58
CA ALA A 50 8.40 -6.69 -7.80
C ALA A 50 9.22 -7.50 -6.79
N HIS A 51 10.43 -7.04 -6.46
CA HIS A 51 11.28 -7.70 -5.46
C HIS A 51 10.63 -7.72 -4.06
N GLY A 52 10.08 -6.57 -3.64
CA GLY A 52 9.40 -6.43 -2.35
C GLY A 52 8.12 -7.25 -2.30
N LEU A 53 7.20 -7.03 -3.23
CA LEU A 53 5.89 -7.70 -3.26
C LEU A 53 6.00 -9.22 -3.39
N ALA A 54 7.05 -9.75 -4.02
CA ALA A 54 7.31 -11.20 -4.09
C ALA A 54 7.74 -11.82 -2.75
N ARG A 55 7.96 -11.01 -1.71
CA ARG A 55 8.40 -11.44 -0.37
C ARG A 55 7.44 -11.01 0.74
N VAL A 56 6.62 -9.99 0.53
CA VAL A 56 5.56 -9.62 1.47
C VAL A 56 4.49 -10.71 1.44
N ALA A 57 4.33 -11.40 2.57
CA ALA A 57 3.33 -12.45 2.74
C ALA A 57 1.97 -11.84 3.10
N ARG A 58 0.91 -12.33 2.46
CA ARG A 58 -0.47 -12.03 2.85
C ARG A 58 -0.94 -12.95 3.96
N TRP A 59 -2.11 -12.64 4.52
CA TRP A 59 -2.76 -13.45 5.57
C TRP A 59 -1.86 -13.68 6.79
N ASN A 60 -0.94 -12.74 7.06
CA ASN A 60 0.11 -12.87 8.09
C ASN A 60 0.91 -14.19 7.98
N GLY A 61 1.03 -14.75 6.77
CA GLY A 61 1.71 -16.02 6.52
C GLY A 61 0.94 -17.27 6.96
N GLN A 62 -0.31 -17.15 7.41
CA GLN A 62 -1.17 -18.28 7.80
C GLN A 62 -1.82 -18.91 6.56
N THR A 63 -1.01 -19.46 5.65
CA THR A 63 -1.47 -20.09 4.41
C THR A 63 -0.92 -21.51 4.29
N LYS A 64 -1.71 -22.41 3.70
CA LYS A 64 -1.25 -23.75 3.32
C LYS A 64 -0.19 -23.67 2.21
N GLY A 65 0.80 -24.56 2.27
CA GLY A 65 1.86 -24.72 1.26
C GLY A 65 3.26 -24.40 1.80
N ASP A 66 4.28 -24.81 1.05
CA ASP A 66 5.70 -24.67 1.45
C ASP A 66 6.22 -23.23 1.33
N HIS A 67 5.50 -22.39 0.57
CA HIS A 67 5.87 -21.01 0.29
C HIS A 67 4.77 -20.05 0.75
N ALA A 68 5.18 -18.87 1.21
CA ALA A 68 4.23 -17.81 1.53
C ALA A 68 3.45 -17.37 0.28
N PHE A 69 2.14 -17.18 0.41
CA PHE A 69 1.34 -16.54 -0.61
C PHE A 69 1.62 -15.02 -0.60
N SER A 70 2.29 -14.53 -1.64
CA SER A 70 2.84 -13.17 -1.65
C SER A 70 1.88 -12.12 -2.22
N VAL A 71 2.08 -10.86 -1.86
CA VAL A 71 1.32 -9.73 -2.46
C VAL A 71 1.49 -9.70 -3.97
N ALA A 72 2.67 -10.01 -4.51
CA ALA A 72 2.87 -10.10 -5.97
C ALA A 72 1.96 -11.14 -6.64
N GLN A 73 1.77 -12.31 -6.01
CA GLN A 73 0.89 -13.35 -6.53
C GLN A 73 -0.58 -12.93 -6.47
N HIS A 74 -0.97 -12.27 -5.37
CA HIS A 74 -2.28 -11.64 -5.24
C HIS A 74 -2.54 -10.61 -6.34
N SER A 75 -1.62 -9.67 -6.58
CA SER A 75 -1.76 -8.65 -7.62
C SER A 75 -1.98 -9.23 -9.01
N LEU A 76 -1.30 -10.33 -9.35
CA LEU A 76 -1.51 -11.07 -10.60
C LEU A 76 -2.92 -11.69 -10.67
N ILE A 77 -3.40 -12.28 -9.58
CA ILE A 77 -4.74 -12.87 -9.50
C ILE A 77 -5.81 -11.78 -9.61
N VAL A 78 -5.63 -10.64 -8.96
CA VAL A 78 -6.54 -9.49 -9.04
C VAL A 78 -6.63 -8.95 -10.46
N GLU A 79 -5.50 -8.74 -11.14
CA GLU A 79 -5.49 -8.31 -12.54
C GLU A 79 -6.19 -9.34 -13.44
N GLN A 80 -5.97 -10.64 -13.22
CA GLN A 80 -6.61 -11.70 -13.99
C GLN A 80 -8.13 -11.76 -13.77
N ILE A 81 -8.61 -11.57 -12.54
CA ILE A 81 -10.04 -11.47 -12.24
C ILE A 81 -10.62 -10.19 -12.84
N PHE A 82 -9.90 -9.07 -12.73
CA PHE A 82 -10.29 -7.78 -13.25
C PHE A 82 -10.48 -7.83 -14.78
N SER A 83 -9.52 -8.37 -15.52
CA SER A 83 -9.61 -8.49 -16.98
C SER A 83 -10.74 -9.42 -17.44
N ARG A 84 -11.00 -10.52 -16.72
CA ARG A 84 -12.12 -11.43 -17.01
C ARG A 84 -13.50 -10.81 -16.76
N THR A 85 -13.59 -9.93 -15.76
CA THR A 85 -14.85 -9.28 -15.37
C THR A 85 -15.09 -7.95 -16.08
N ASN A 86 -14.06 -7.40 -16.74
CA ASN A 86 -14.09 -6.15 -17.48
C ASN A 86 -13.37 -6.33 -18.84
N PRO A 87 -13.95 -7.07 -19.80
CA PRO A 87 -13.28 -7.44 -21.04
C PRO A 87 -12.88 -6.24 -21.92
N ASP A 88 -13.56 -5.11 -21.76
CA ASP A 88 -13.29 -3.87 -22.51
C ASP A 88 -12.36 -2.90 -21.75
N ALA A 89 -11.73 -3.35 -20.65
CA ALA A 89 -10.83 -2.51 -19.87
C ALA A 89 -9.61 -2.05 -20.68
N SER A 90 -9.24 -0.78 -20.52
CA SER A 90 -8.02 -0.25 -21.13
C SER A 90 -6.76 -0.84 -20.51
N SER A 91 -5.63 -0.74 -21.21
CA SER A 91 -4.32 -1.10 -20.65
C SER A 91 -3.98 -0.31 -19.39
N GLU A 92 -4.39 0.96 -19.31
CA GLU A 92 -4.23 1.79 -18.11
C GLU A 92 -5.03 1.23 -16.93
N ALA A 93 -6.27 0.78 -17.17
CA ALA A 93 -7.11 0.18 -16.14
C ALA A 93 -6.54 -1.16 -15.64
N MET A 94 -6.03 -2.01 -16.55
CA MET A 94 -5.35 -3.26 -16.19
C MET A 94 -4.06 -2.98 -15.41
N ALA A 95 -3.28 -1.97 -15.80
CA ALA A 95 -2.07 -1.58 -15.09
C ALA A 95 -2.37 -1.08 -13.66
N MET A 96 -3.42 -0.27 -13.48
CA MET A 96 -3.87 0.15 -12.14
C MET A 96 -4.39 -1.01 -11.30
N ALA A 97 -5.06 -1.99 -11.91
CA ALA A 97 -5.47 -3.21 -11.21
C ALA A 97 -4.24 -4.03 -10.76
N LEU A 98 -3.22 -4.18 -11.61
CA LEU A 98 -1.98 -4.88 -11.25
C LEU A 98 -1.19 -4.15 -10.16
N LEU A 99 -1.20 -2.81 -10.16
CA LEU A 99 -0.42 -1.98 -9.24
C LEU A 99 -1.20 -1.57 -7.97
N HIS A 100 -2.43 -2.06 -7.76
CA HIS A 100 -3.29 -1.56 -6.69
C HIS A 100 -2.68 -1.69 -5.28
N ASP A 101 -1.97 -2.79 -5.02
CA ASP A 101 -1.24 -3.06 -3.77
C ASP A 101 0.26 -2.75 -3.89
N ALA A 102 0.70 -2.09 -4.96
CA ALA A 102 2.10 -1.70 -5.11
C ALA A 102 2.67 -0.88 -3.93
N PRO A 103 1.92 0.00 -3.24
CA PRO A 103 2.42 0.67 -2.02
C PRO A 103 2.98 -0.28 -0.94
N GLU A 104 2.51 -1.52 -0.87
CA GLU A 104 2.87 -2.50 0.16
C GLU A 104 4.33 -2.96 0.07
N TYR A 105 5.04 -2.71 -1.04
CA TYR A 105 6.49 -2.97 -1.11
C TYR A 105 7.31 -2.12 -0.14
N VAL A 106 6.68 -1.09 0.42
CA VAL A 106 7.27 -0.12 1.35
C VAL A 106 6.59 -0.12 2.71
N ILE A 107 5.25 -0.15 2.73
CA ILE A 107 4.48 -0.06 4.00
C ILE A 107 4.10 -1.44 4.57
N GLY A 108 4.34 -2.52 3.83
CA GLY A 108 3.93 -3.89 4.18
C GLY A 108 2.45 -4.17 3.92
N ASP A 109 2.10 -5.45 3.88
CA ASP A 109 0.70 -5.91 3.88
C ASP A 109 0.13 -5.73 5.28
N MET A 110 -1.05 -5.10 5.34
CA MET A 110 -1.79 -4.95 6.58
C MET A 110 -3.21 -5.42 6.37
N ILE A 111 -3.60 -6.44 7.14
CA ILE A 111 -4.95 -7.00 7.07
C ILE A 111 -6.01 -5.91 7.32
N SER A 112 -7.11 -6.01 6.57
CA SER A 112 -8.22 -5.04 6.55
C SER A 112 -8.72 -4.60 7.94
N PRO A 113 -8.86 -5.49 8.95
CA PRO A 113 -9.26 -5.07 10.30
C PRO A 113 -8.34 -4.00 10.91
N PHE A 114 -7.03 -4.12 10.73
CA PHE A 114 -6.08 -3.12 11.25
C PHE A 114 -6.09 -1.81 10.45
N LYS A 115 -6.35 -1.84 9.13
CA LYS A 115 -6.50 -0.61 8.32
C LYS A 115 -7.57 0.35 8.89
N SER A 116 -8.59 -0.17 9.56
CA SER A 116 -9.61 0.65 10.25
C SER A 116 -9.14 1.31 11.55
N VAL A 117 -8.07 0.80 12.17
CA VAL A 117 -7.59 1.20 13.50
C VAL A 117 -6.37 2.11 13.44
N VAL A 118 -5.53 1.99 12.40
CA VAL A 118 -4.23 2.69 12.30
C VAL A 118 -4.36 4.21 12.03
N GLY A 119 -5.56 4.72 11.77
CA GLY A 119 -5.86 6.15 11.75
C GLY A 119 -5.47 6.88 10.45
N GLY A 120 -5.78 8.18 10.38
CA GLY A 120 -5.74 8.94 9.12
C GLY A 120 -4.34 9.18 8.52
N GLY A 121 -3.29 9.16 9.34
CA GLY A 121 -1.91 9.36 8.87
C GLY A 121 -1.45 8.27 7.91
N TYR A 122 -1.81 7.02 8.18
CA TYR A 122 -1.47 5.88 7.32
C TYR A 122 -2.14 5.96 5.96
N LYS A 123 -3.44 6.30 5.94
CA LYS A 123 -4.19 6.49 4.69
C LYS A 123 -3.62 7.62 3.83
N ALA A 124 -3.11 8.69 4.46
CA ALA A 124 -2.46 9.78 3.73
C ALA A 124 -1.14 9.32 3.08
N VAL A 125 -0.37 8.47 3.76
CA VAL A 125 0.85 7.86 3.20
C VAL A 125 0.52 6.91 2.05
N GLU A 126 -0.47 6.03 2.21
CA GLU A 126 -0.94 5.14 1.14
C GLU A 126 -1.31 5.91 -0.13
N LEU A 127 -2.09 6.99 0.00
CA LEU A 127 -2.50 7.82 -1.14
C LEU A 127 -1.30 8.51 -1.82
N ARG A 128 -0.30 8.96 -1.06
CA ARG A 128 0.92 9.56 -1.66
C ARG A 128 1.74 8.53 -2.42
N LEU A 129 1.86 7.31 -1.88
CA LEU A 129 2.52 6.20 -2.55
C LEU A 129 1.79 5.77 -3.82
N GLU A 130 0.46 5.62 -3.77
CA GLU A 130 -0.39 5.35 -4.94
C GLU A 130 -0.11 6.38 -6.05
N ALA A 131 -0.15 7.67 -5.72
CA ALA A 131 0.12 8.74 -6.67
C ALA A 131 1.54 8.68 -7.25
N ALA A 132 2.57 8.49 -6.41
CA ALA A 132 3.95 8.41 -6.86
C ALA A 132 4.18 7.23 -7.81
N ILE A 133 3.62 6.07 -7.47
CA ILE A 133 3.71 4.85 -8.27
C ILE A 133 2.99 5.04 -9.62
N HIS A 134 1.76 5.52 -9.62
CA HIS A 134 1.02 5.73 -10.86
C HIS A 134 1.71 6.75 -11.79
N ILE A 135 2.16 7.89 -11.25
CA ILE A 135 2.87 8.91 -12.04
C ILE A 135 4.15 8.34 -12.67
N ARG A 136 4.90 7.48 -11.93
CA ARG A 136 6.11 6.84 -12.46
C ARG A 136 5.85 6.02 -13.72
N PHE A 137 4.66 5.44 -13.83
CA PHE A 137 4.26 4.59 -14.96
C PHE A 137 3.37 5.31 -15.98
N GLY A 138 3.28 6.65 -15.90
CA GLY A 138 2.49 7.45 -16.84
C GLY A 138 0.97 7.33 -16.66
N LEU A 139 0.51 6.87 -15.50
CA LEU A 139 -0.89 6.72 -15.16
C LEU A 139 -1.42 7.95 -14.40
N PRO A 140 -2.74 8.22 -14.43
CA PRO A 140 -3.37 9.16 -13.51
C PRO A 140 -3.00 8.87 -12.05
N PRO A 141 -2.74 9.88 -11.20
CA PRO A 141 -2.26 9.67 -9.84
C PRO A 141 -3.19 8.80 -8.99
N HIS A 142 -4.50 8.86 -9.26
CA HIS A 142 -5.49 8.00 -8.62
C HIS A 142 -6.46 7.46 -9.67
N PRO A 143 -7.00 6.25 -9.47
CA PRO A 143 -8.08 5.73 -10.31
C PRO A 143 -9.33 6.61 -10.17
N THR A 144 -10.17 6.61 -11.20
CA THR A 144 -11.52 7.15 -11.08
C THR A 144 -12.31 6.38 -10.01
N LYS A 145 -13.40 6.97 -9.51
CA LYS A 145 -14.23 6.29 -8.49
C LYS A 145 -14.77 4.96 -9.03
N GLU A 146 -15.16 4.96 -10.30
CA GLU A 146 -15.70 3.81 -11.02
C GLU A 146 -14.62 2.72 -11.14
N LEU A 147 -13.42 3.07 -11.59
CA LEU A 147 -12.31 2.13 -11.70
C LEU A 147 -11.91 1.56 -10.34
N LYS A 148 -11.85 2.40 -9.31
CA LYS A 148 -11.55 1.96 -7.94
C LYS A 148 -12.56 0.93 -7.42
N VAL A 149 -13.85 1.10 -7.73
CA VAL A 149 -14.89 0.13 -7.37
C VAL A 149 -14.70 -1.19 -8.14
N MET A 150 -14.34 -1.14 -9.42
CA MET A 150 -14.09 -2.34 -10.23
C MET A 150 -12.87 -3.12 -9.73
N ILE A 151 -11.75 -2.43 -9.46
CA ILE A 151 -10.54 -3.03 -8.86
C ILE A 151 -10.88 -3.65 -7.50
N LYS A 152 -11.61 -2.91 -6.65
CA LYS A 152 -11.97 -3.43 -5.32
C LYS A 152 -12.83 -4.69 -5.39
N LYS A 153 -13.72 -4.81 -6.37
CA LYS A 153 -14.50 -6.04 -6.59
C LYS A 153 -13.59 -7.21 -6.96
N ALA A 154 -12.63 -7.00 -7.86
CA ALA A 154 -11.68 -8.05 -8.24
C ALA A 154 -10.80 -8.49 -7.05
N ASP A 155 -10.30 -7.53 -6.26
CA ASP A 155 -9.57 -7.76 -5.00
C ASP A 155 -10.41 -8.58 -4.00
N THR A 156 -11.67 -8.20 -3.76
CA THR A 156 -12.56 -8.96 -2.87
C THR A 156 -12.78 -10.40 -3.36
N VAL A 157 -12.93 -10.62 -4.66
CA VAL A 157 -13.07 -11.98 -5.23
C VAL A 157 -11.77 -12.78 -5.04
N ALA A 158 -10.61 -12.17 -5.25
CA ALA A 158 -9.32 -12.82 -4.98
C ALA A 158 -9.20 -13.21 -3.51
N ALA A 159 -9.51 -12.27 -2.60
CA ALA A 159 -9.47 -12.49 -1.16
C ALA A 159 -10.40 -13.63 -0.71
N PHE A 160 -11.59 -13.78 -1.31
CA PHE A 160 -12.48 -14.91 -1.03
C PHE A 160 -11.81 -16.26 -1.33
N PHE A 161 -11.24 -16.43 -2.52
CA PHE A 161 -10.57 -17.68 -2.89
C PHE A 161 -9.30 -17.92 -2.07
N GLU A 162 -8.53 -16.88 -1.78
CA GLU A 162 -7.37 -17.01 -0.90
C GLU A 162 -7.77 -17.45 0.52
N ALA A 163 -8.86 -16.88 1.05
CA ALA A 163 -9.36 -17.23 2.38
C ALA A 163 -9.74 -18.71 2.46
N THR A 164 -10.53 -19.20 1.51
CA THR A 164 -11.06 -20.58 1.54
C THR A 164 -10.02 -21.63 1.15
N GLU A 165 -9.23 -21.36 0.12
CA GLU A 165 -8.28 -22.34 -0.41
C GLU A 165 -6.98 -22.37 0.40
N LEU A 166 -6.48 -21.20 0.81
CA LEU A 166 -5.15 -21.06 1.40
C LEU A 166 -5.18 -20.79 2.89
N ALA A 167 -5.99 -19.85 3.36
CA ALA A 167 -5.94 -19.35 4.74
C ALA A 167 -6.86 -20.08 5.73
N GLY A 168 -7.57 -21.13 5.28
CA GLY A 168 -8.32 -22.03 6.14
C GLY A 168 -9.68 -21.53 6.61
N PHE A 169 -10.22 -20.48 5.99
CA PHE A 169 -11.57 -19.98 6.27
C PHE A 169 -12.61 -20.93 5.66
N SER A 170 -13.75 -21.06 6.34
CA SER A 170 -14.96 -21.61 5.70
C SER A 170 -15.57 -20.60 4.72
N VAL A 171 -16.41 -21.09 3.81
CA VAL A 171 -17.15 -20.22 2.88
C VAL A 171 -17.98 -19.16 3.62
N THR A 172 -18.57 -19.51 4.76
CA THR A 172 -19.38 -18.59 5.56
C THR A 172 -18.55 -17.49 6.23
N GLU A 173 -17.32 -17.79 6.63
CA GLU A 173 -16.42 -16.80 7.25
C GLU A 173 -15.76 -15.87 6.22
N ALA A 174 -15.71 -16.30 4.95
CA ALA A 174 -15.08 -15.55 3.85
C ALA A 174 -16.05 -14.59 3.10
N GLN A 175 -17.35 -14.61 3.44
CA GLN A 175 -18.38 -13.72 2.87
C GLN A 175 -18.37 -12.33 3.49
#